data_AF-A0A2A2KCI8-F1
#
_entry.id   AF-A0A2A2KCI8-F1
#
_cell.length_a   1.000
_cell.length_b   1.000
_cell.length_c   1.000
_cell.angle_alpha   90.00
_cell.angle_beta   90.00
_cell.angle_gamma   90.00
#
_symmetry.space_group_name_H-M   'P 1'
#
loop_
_entity.id
_entity.type
_entity.pdbx_description
1 polymer ?
#
loop_
_entity_poly.entity_id
_entity_poly.type
_entity_poly.pdbx_seq_one_letter_code
_entity_poly.pdbx_strand_id
1 'polypeptide(L)'
;MRVVMDTRTDEILRLEHLLDGMNYTLWLNAYGPFALDRPLEAQLRHSVGKGCTVGGDSPICASDARGEIIEHLLHPGDGGYGPLDLPAKRPEVLRLVEVLLGQVRLDRADIIRRFWLAEGHPAYPVWWDFAFDIQTQGQRWILMSSASD
;
A
#
# COMPACT_ATOMS: atom_id res chain seq x y z
N MET A 1 -11.29 -2.98 -9.17
CA MET A 1 -10.60 -1.88 -9.89
C MET A 1 -9.85 -2.44 -11.10
N ARG A 2 -9.91 -1.83 -12.30
CA ARG A 2 -8.99 -2.21 -13.40
C ARG A 2 -7.75 -1.34 -13.30
N VAL A 3 -6.68 -1.88 -12.72
CA VAL A 3 -5.38 -1.22 -12.62
C VAL A 3 -4.90 -0.86 -14.03
N VAL A 4 -4.60 0.42 -14.27
CA VAL A 4 -4.17 0.91 -15.60
C VAL A 4 -2.69 0.63 -15.85
N MET A 5 -1.87 0.65 -14.80
CA MET A 5 -0.44 0.37 -14.86
C MET A 5 -0.02 -0.62 -13.77
N ASP A 6 0.55 -1.75 -14.17
CA ASP A 6 1.22 -2.66 -13.23
C ASP A 6 2.69 -2.25 -13.09
N THR A 7 3.01 -1.60 -11.97
CA THR A 7 4.36 -1.10 -11.64
C THR A 7 4.99 -1.87 -10.48
N ARG A 8 4.43 -3.04 -10.12
CA ARG A 8 4.91 -3.82 -8.98
C ARG A 8 6.34 -4.30 -9.24
N THR A 9 7.21 -4.06 -8.27
CA THR A 9 8.60 -4.54 -8.30
C THR A 9 8.66 -6.00 -7.84
N ASP A 10 9.83 -6.64 -8.05
CA ASP A 10 10.07 -8.00 -7.56
C ASP A 10 9.88 -8.11 -6.04
N GLU A 11 10.21 -7.05 -5.27
CA GLU A 11 9.96 -7.04 -3.82
C GLU A 11 8.48 -7.04 -3.47
N ILE A 12 7.66 -6.28 -4.21
CA ILE A 12 6.21 -6.25 -4.01
C ILE A 12 5.60 -7.61 -4.37
N LEU A 13 5.99 -8.19 -5.51
CA LEU A 13 5.52 -9.52 -5.92
C LEU A 13 5.94 -10.60 -4.91
N ARG A 14 7.15 -10.46 -4.34
CA ARG A 14 7.62 -11.37 -3.29
C ARG A 14 6.84 -11.20 -1.98
N LEU A 15 6.49 -9.97 -1.60
CA LEU A 15 5.63 -9.70 -0.44
C LEU A 15 4.24 -10.32 -0.61
N GLU A 16 3.61 -10.11 -1.76
CA GLU A 16 2.32 -10.72 -2.11
C GLU A 16 2.40 -12.24 -2.01
N HIS A 17 3.44 -12.86 -2.59
CA HIS A 17 3.61 -14.31 -2.52
C HIS A 17 3.90 -14.85 -1.10
N LEU A 18 4.67 -14.13 -0.29
CA LEU A 18 4.96 -14.55 1.08
C LEU A 18 3.73 -14.49 1.99
N LEU A 19 2.89 -13.48 1.77
CA LEU A 19 1.72 -13.20 2.60
C LEU A 19 0.44 -13.83 2.08
N ASP A 20 0.49 -14.52 0.94
CA ASP A 20 -0.61 -15.36 0.45
C ASP A 20 -1.00 -16.43 1.48
N GLY A 21 -2.29 -16.70 1.59
CA GLY A 21 -2.79 -17.64 2.59
C GLY A 21 -4.23 -18.09 2.44
N MET A 22 -4.81 -18.52 3.56
CA MET A 22 -6.17 -19.07 3.58
C MET A 22 -7.17 -17.92 3.48
N ASN A 23 -8.04 -17.89 2.47
CA ASN A 23 -9.03 -16.81 2.26
C ASN A 23 -8.39 -15.43 2.42
N TYR A 24 -7.17 -15.30 1.89
CA TYR A 24 -6.29 -14.19 2.17
C TYR A 24 -5.37 -13.93 1.00
N THR A 25 -5.81 -13.00 0.16
CA THR A 25 -5.05 -12.45 -0.95
C THR A 25 -4.54 -11.07 -0.57
N LEU A 26 -3.23 -10.88 -0.60
CA LEU A 26 -2.62 -9.55 -0.49
C LEU A 26 -2.55 -8.89 -1.86
N TRP A 27 -2.99 -7.65 -1.93
CA TRP A 27 -2.65 -6.73 -3.02
C TRP A 27 -1.82 -5.58 -2.47
N LEU A 28 -0.68 -5.30 -3.11
CA LEU A 28 0.24 -4.23 -2.72
C LEU A 28 0.76 -3.54 -3.97
N ASN A 29 0.79 -2.22 -3.97
CA ASN A 29 1.40 -1.50 -5.07
C ASN A 29 1.97 -0.14 -4.64
N ALA A 30 3.05 0.25 -5.31
CA ALA A 30 3.65 1.56 -5.21
C ALA A 30 3.66 2.21 -6.59
N TYR A 31 3.20 3.45 -6.65
CA TYR A 31 3.14 4.25 -7.87
C TYR A 31 4.01 5.49 -7.74
N GLY A 32 4.55 5.94 -8.88
CA GLY A 32 5.38 7.12 -8.98
C GLY A 32 6.85 6.78 -9.32
N PRO A 33 7.77 7.75 -9.21
CA PRO A 33 7.51 9.14 -8.83
C PRO A 33 6.63 9.89 -9.83
N PHE A 34 5.72 10.73 -9.34
CA PHE A 34 4.91 11.65 -10.13
C PHE A 34 5.24 13.11 -9.79
N ALA A 35 4.99 14.02 -10.73
CA ALA A 35 5.02 15.44 -10.43
C ALA A 35 3.83 15.84 -9.53
N LEU A 36 3.99 16.91 -8.76
CA LEU A 36 2.93 17.49 -7.92
C LEU A 36 2.02 18.48 -8.68
N ASP A 37 1.96 18.38 -10.01
CA ASP A 37 1.15 19.24 -10.87
C ASP A 37 -0.35 18.92 -10.84
N ARG A 38 -0.73 17.82 -10.18
CA ARG A 38 -2.11 17.34 -10.06
C ARG A 38 -2.50 17.00 -8.62
N PRO A 39 -3.76 17.27 -8.22
CA PRO A 39 -4.32 16.73 -6.97
C PRO A 39 -4.26 15.20 -6.92
N LEU A 40 -4.22 14.63 -5.70
CA LEU A 40 -4.10 13.18 -5.49
C LEU A 40 -5.17 12.38 -6.24
N GLU A 41 -6.44 12.75 -6.11
CA GLU A 41 -7.54 12.05 -6.79
C GLU A 41 -7.39 12.08 -8.32
N ALA A 42 -7.00 13.23 -8.89
CA ALA A 42 -6.76 13.33 -10.32
C ALA A 42 -5.58 12.45 -10.78
N GLN A 43 -4.54 12.34 -9.95
CA GLN A 43 -3.40 11.47 -10.22
C GLN A 43 -3.78 9.98 -10.14
N LEU A 44 -4.57 9.58 -9.13
CA LEU A 44 -5.09 8.22 -8.99
C LEU A 44 -5.97 7.84 -10.19
N ARG A 45 -6.87 8.72 -10.62
CA ARG A 45 -7.70 8.49 -11.81
C ARG A 45 -6.91 8.35 -13.10
N HIS A 46 -5.78 9.05 -13.19
CA HIS A 46 -4.90 9.00 -14.35
C HIS A 46 -4.05 7.71 -14.41
N SER A 47 -3.45 7.32 -13.28
CA SER A 47 -2.38 6.32 -13.26
C SER A 47 -2.76 4.99 -12.60
N VAL A 48 -3.76 5.00 -11.73
CA VAL A 48 -4.17 3.82 -10.94
C VAL A 48 -5.48 3.24 -11.48
N GLY A 49 -6.55 4.04 -11.52
CA GLY A 49 -7.87 3.58 -11.95
C GLY A 49 -8.88 4.71 -12.15
N LYS A 50 -9.57 4.74 -13.30
CA LYS A 50 -10.49 5.83 -13.69
C LYS A 50 -11.67 6.07 -12.73
N GLY A 51 -12.05 5.06 -11.94
CA GLY A 51 -13.17 5.10 -10.99
C GLY A 51 -12.77 5.32 -9.54
N CYS A 52 -11.55 5.78 -9.27
CA CYS A 52 -11.11 6.05 -7.90
C CYS A 52 -11.66 7.41 -7.42
N THR A 53 -12.22 7.41 -6.21
CA THR A 53 -12.64 8.64 -5.50
C THR A 53 -12.02 8.62 -4.12
N VAL A 54 -11.36 9.71 -3.72
CA VAL A 54 -10.70 9.82 -2.42
C VAL A 54 -11.74 10.27 -1.40
N GLY A 55 -11.96 9.45 -0.37
CA GLY A 55 -12.98 9.74 0.66
C GLY A 55 -12.51 10.74 1.72
N GLY A 56 -11.20 10.97 1.82
CA GLY A 56 -10.59 11.95 2.70
C GLY A 56 -9.11 11.65 2.90
N ASP A 57 -8.38 12.61 3.45
CA ASP A 57 -6.96 12.50 3.71
C ASP A 57 -6.54 13.27 4.97
N SER A 58 -5.56 12.74 5.69
CA SER A 58 -5.08 13.28 6.96
C SER A 58 -3.55 13.24 7.03
N PRO A 59 -2.88 14.26 7.59
CA PRO A 59 -1.44 14.23 7.76
C PRO A 59 -1.04 13.14 8.77
N ILE A 60 0.08 12.48 8.52
CA ILE A 60 0.66 11.46 9.40
C ILE A 60 2.19 11.59 9.38
N CYS A 61 2.87 11.23 10.47
CA CYS A 61 4.33 11.23 10.49
C CYS A 61 4.90 9.90 9.95
N ALA A 62 6.17 9.90 9.53
CA ALA A 62 6.79 8.73 8.90
C ALA A 62 6.82 7.50 9.82
N SER A 63 7.07 7.69 11.12
CA SER A 63 7.09 6.58 12.08
C SER A 63 5.72 5.94 12.26
N ASP A 64 4.65 6.74 12.28
CA ASP A 64 3.29 6.22 12.42
C ASP A 64 2.84 5.50 11.15
N ALA A 65 3.11 6.06 9.97
CA ALA A 65 2.82 5.40 8.70
C ALA A 65 3.58 4.07 8.56
N ARG A 66 4.86 4.05 8.95
CA ARG A 66 5.66 2.82 9.03
C ARG A 66 5.05 1.80 9.98
N GLY A 67 4.63 2.23 11.17
CA GLY A 67 3.96 1.39 12.15
C GLY A 67 2.70 0.76 11.57
N GLU A 68 1.84 1.57 10.94
CA GLU A 68 0.60 1.13 10.29
C GLU A 68 0.88 0.09 9.20
N ILE A 69 1.85 0.35 8.30
CA ILE A 69 2.22 -0.58 7.23
C ILE A 69 2.70 -1.93 7.78
N ILE A 70 3.57 -1.92 8.80
CA ILE A 70 4.11 -3.13 9.40
C ILE A 70 3.01 -3.90 10.14
N GLU A 71 2.14 -3.20 10.86
CA GLU A 71 1.01 -3.80 11.57
C GLU A 71 0.08 -4.54 10.60
N HIS A 72 -0.29 -3.89 9.49
CA HIS A 72 -1.16 -4.46 8.48
C HIS A 72 -0.53 -5.66 7.77
N LEU A 73 0.71 -5.51 7.27
CA LEU A 73 1.41 -6.59 6.56
C LEU A 73 1.79 -7.79 7.43
N LEU A 74 1.84 -7.60 8.75
CA LEU A 74 2.06 -8.68 9.72
C LEU A 74 0.79 -9.06 10.48
N HIS A 75 -0.39 -8.64 10.00
CA HIS A 75 -1.66 -9.05 10.57
C HIS A 75 -1.82 -10.57 10.40
N PRO A 76 -1.91 -11.35 11.49
CA PRO A 76 -1.92 -12.81 11.40
C PRO A 76 -3.24 -13.38 10.88
N GLY A 77 -4.32 -12.57 10.87
CA GLY A 77 -5.68 -13.06 10.66
C GLY A 77 -6.18 -13.89 11.83
N ASP A 78 -6.99 -14.91 11.53
CA ASP A 78 -7.56 -15.84 12.50
C ASP A 78 -7.67 -17.27 11.94
N GLY A 79 -8.50 -18.13 12.56
CA GLY A 79 -8.69 -19.51 12.10
C GLY A 79 -9.42 -19.65 10.76
N GLY A 80 -9.97 -18.57 10.21
CA GLY A 80 -10.71 -18.53 8.95
C GLY A 80 -10.05 -17.72 7.84
N TYR A 81 -9.08 -16.85 8.16
CA TYR A 81 -8.30 -16.13 7.16
C TYR A 81 -6.89 -15.79 7.64
N GLY A 82 -5.93 -15.61 6.72
CA GLY A 82 -4.63 -15.03 7.03
C GLY A 82 -3.45 -15.68 6.30
N PRO A 83 -2.26 -15.05 6.39
CA PRO A 83 -1.04 -15.56 5.76
C PRO A 83 -0.61 -16.91 6.36
N LEU A 84 -0.23 -17.85 5.50
CA LEU A 84 0.27 -19.16 5.96
C LEU A 84 1.69 -19.04 6.50
N ASP A 85 1.94 -19.61 7.69
CA ASP A 85 3.27 -19.67 8.33
C ASP A 85 3.97 -18.31 8.47
N LEU A 86 3.20 -17.27 8.81
CA LEU A 86 3.71 -15.91 9.00
C LEU A 86 4.91 -15.84 9.97
N PRO A 87 4.95 -16.56 11.11
CA PRO A 87 6.09 -16.51 12.02
C PRO A 87 7.43 -16.88 11.36
N ALA A 88 7.44 -17.87 10.45
CA ALA A 88 8.66 -18.27 9.74
C ALA A 88 9.07 -17.25 8.67
N LYS A 89 8.09 -16.60 8.03
CA LYS A 89 8.32 -15.61 6.95
C LYS A 89 8.60 -14.20 7.45
N ARG A 90 8.26 -13.89 8.71
CA ARG A 90 8.35 -12.55 9.31
C ARG A 90 9.69 -11.83 9.07
N PRO A 91 10.87 -12.46 9.24
CA PRO A 91 12.14 -11.76 9.01
C PRO A 91 12.31 -11.31 7.55
N GLU A 92 11.88 -12.14 6.59
CA GLU A 92 11.96 -11.80 5.17
C GLU A 92 10.96 -10.70 4.81
N VAL A 93 9.73 -10.78 5.33
CA VAL A 93 8.70 -9.76 5.14
C VAL A 93 9.19 -8.40 5.65
N LEU A 94 9.70 -8.32 6.89
CA LEU A 94 10.23 -7.08 7.45
C LEU A 94 11.35 -6.49 6.59
N ARG A 95 12.28 -7.32 6.12
CA ARG A 95 13.37 -6.86 5.25
C ARG A 95 12.85 -6.28 3.93
N LEU A 96 11.85 -6.91 3.31
CA LEU A 96 11.26 -6.44 2.07
C LEU A 96 10.46 -5.15 2.27
N VAL A 97 9.76 -5.02 3.41
CA VAL A 97 9.09 -3.77 3.78
C VAL A 97 10.08 -2.63 3.87
N GLU A 98 11.24 -2.81 4.53
CA GLU A 98 12.27 -1.76 4.58
C GLU A 98 12.74 -1.31 3.18
N VAL A 99 12.90 -2.25 2.24
CA VAL A 99 13.25 -1.92 0.85
C VAL A 99 12.14 -1.10 0.20
N LEU A 100 10.89 -1.52 0.35
CA LEU A 100 9.72 -0.80 -0.17
C LEU A 100 9.61 0.62 0.39
N LEU A 101 9.77 0.79 1.71
CA LEU A 101 9.71 2.10 2.36
C LEU A 101 10.83 3.03 1.86
N GLY A 102 12.01 2.48 1.57
CA GLY A 102 13.09 3.20 0.90
C GLY A 102 12.74 3.62 -0.53
N GLN A 103 12.10 2.75 -1.31
CA GLN A 103 11.68 3.02 -2.70
C GLN A 103 10.67 4.18 -2.79
N VAL A 104 9.72 4.25 -1.85
CA VAL A 104 8.74 5.34 -1.77
C VAL A 104 9.22 6.55 -0.96
N ARG A 105 10.49 6.53 -0.52
CA ARG A 105 11.14 7.60 0.24
C ARG A 105 10.43 7.99 1.54
N LEU A 106 9.80 7.05 2.23
CA LEU A 106 8.98 7.33 3.41
C LEU A 106 9.76 8.15 4.47
N ASP A 107 10.97 7.73 4.82
CA ASP A 107 11.78 8.39 5.87
C ASP A 107 12.34 9.76 5.45
N ARG A 108 12.26 10.11 4.16
CA ARG A 108 12.74 11.39 3.60
C ARG A 108 11.58 12.29 3.16
N ALA A 109 10.35 11.91 3.48
CA ALA A 109 9.17 12.63 3.04
C ALA A 109 9.06 13.99 3.69
N ASP A 110 8.78 15.01 2.88
CA ASP A 110 8.42 16.34 3.33
C ASP A 110 6.97 16.34 3.85
N ILE A 111 6.11 15.56 3.21
CA ILE A 111 4.68 15.43 3.54
C ILE A 111 4.27 13.95 3.38
N ILE A 112 3.55 13.42 4.36
CA ILE A 112 2.86 12.13 4.26
C ILE A 112 1.40 12.34 4.62
N ARG A 113 0.50 11.86 3.77
CA ARG A 113 -0.94 11.92 4.01
C ARG A 113 -1.53 10.54 3.87
N ARG A 114 -2.20 10.06 4.92
CA ARG A 114 -3.02 8.86 4.87
C ARG A 114 -4.34 9.20 4.21
N PHE A 115 -4.81 8.37 3.29
CA PHE A 115 -6.11 8.53 2.64
C PHE A 115 -6.83 7.19 2.53
N TRP A 116 -8.10 7.22 2.11
CA TRP A 116 -8.88 6.02 1.80
C TRP A 116 -9.68 6.22 0.52
N LEU A 117 -10.03 5.12 -0.14
CA LEU A 117 -10.83 5.13 -1.36
C LEU A 117 -12.31 4.98 -1.02
N ALA A 118 -13.12 6.00 -1.33
CA ALA A 118 -14.57 5.91 -1.23
C ALA A 118 -15.17 5.05 -2.34
N GLU A 119 -14.55 5.07 -3.52
CA GLU A 119 -14.93 4.25 -4.67
C GLU A 119 -13.68 3.73 -5.37
N GLY A 120 -13.85 2.59 -6.06
CA GLY A 120 -12.77 1.99 -6.83
C GLY A 120 -11.77 1.19 -5.99
N HIS A 121 -12.15 0.77 -4.78
CA HIS A 121 -11.33 -0.13 -3.97
C HIS A 121 -11.00 -1.43 -4.76
N PRO A 122 -9.75 -1.93 -4.71
CA PRO A 122 -9.34 -3.08 -5.52
C PRO A 122 -9.97 -4.41 -5.08
N ALA A 123 -10.39 -4.52 -3.82
CA ALA A 123 -10.83 -5.78 -3.21
C ALA A 123 -12.13 -5.67 -2.39
N TYR A 124 -12.87 -6.79 -2.23
CA TYR A 124 -14.04 -6.92 -1.35
C TYR A 124 -14.39 -8.41 -1.09
N PRO A 125 -14.65 -8.86 0.15
CA PRO A 125 -14.54 -8.12 1.42
C PRO A 125 -13.08 -7.79 1.75
N VAL A 126 -12.86 -6.62 2.35
CA VAL A 126 -11.52 -6.16 2.74
C VAL A 126 -11.35 -6.43 4.23
N TRP A 127 -10.33 -7.19 4.59
CA TRP A 127 -9.96 -7.42 5.99
C TRP A 127 -9.28 -6.18 6.57
N TRP A 128 -8.39 -5.58 5.78
CA TRP A 128 -7.73 -4.33 6.10
C TRP A 128 -7.17 -3.69 4.83
N ASP A 129 -6.96 -2.37 4.88
CA ASP A 129 -6.31 -1.60 3.83
C ASP A 129 -5.46 -0.47 4.42
N PHE A 130 -4.51 0.03 3.63
CA PHE A 130 -3.86 1.30 3.90
C PHE A 130 -3.54 2.01 2.59
N ALA A 131 -3.51 3.34 2.63
CA ALA A 131 -3.09 4.14 1.49
C ALA A 131 -2.41 5.45 1.92
N PHE A 132 -1.27 5.74 1.30
CA PHE A 132 -0.44 6.91 1.62
C PHE A 132 -0.05 7.68 0.36
N ASP A 133 -0.23 9.00 0.41
CA ASP A 133 0.38 9.98 -0.49
C ASP A 133 1.65 10.50 0.18
N ILE A 134 2.81 10.13 -0.37
CA ILE A 134 4.13 10.43 0.15
C ILE A 134 4.80 11.42 -0.80
N GLN A 135 5.16 12.60 -0.31
CA GLN A 135 5.73 13.65 -1.13
C GLN A 135 7.14 13.99 -0.66
N THR A 136 8.09 14.06 -1.60
CA THR A 136 9.50 14.38 -1.34
C THR A 136 10.05 15.18 -2.50
N GLN A 137 10.67 16.33 -2.24
CA GLN A 137 11.42 17.12 -3.25
C GLN A 137 10.60 17.42 -4.51
N GLY A 138 9.32 17.78 -4.36
CA GLY A 138 8.44 18.11 -5.48
C GLY A 138 7.91 16.90 -6.26
N GLN A 139 8.15 15.68 -5.77
CA GLN A 139 7.64 14.44 -6.33
C GLN A 139 6.68 13.74 -5.37
N ARG A 140 5.78 12.93 -5.92
CA ARG A 140 4.81 12.09 -5.19
C ARG A 140 5.02 10.61 -5.46
N TRP A 141 4.93 9.82 -4.41
CA TRP A 141 4.72 8.38 -4.44
C TRP A 141 3.38 8.07 -3.80
N ILE A 142 2.69 7.07 -4.35
CA ILE A 142 1.42 6.59 -3.81
C ILE A 142 1.63 5.13 -3.43
N LEU A 143 1.52 4.81 -2.15
CA LEU A 143 1.62 3.45 -1.65
C LEU A 143 0.25 2.99 -1.20
N MET A 144 -0.20 1.83 -1.70
CA MET A 144 -1.50 1.28 -1.37
C MET A 144 -1.41 -0.22 -1.14
N SER A 145 -2.20 -0.73 -0.20
CA SER A 145 -2.34 -2.16 0.00
C SER A 145 -3.70 -2.50 0.56
N SER A 146 -4.14 -3.72 0.30
CA SER A 146 -5.31 -4.31 0.93
C SER A 146 -5.13 -5.81 1.05
N ALA A 147 -5.69 -6.38 2.11
CA ALA A 147 -5.93 -7.82 2.18
C ALA A 147 -7.42 -8.12 2.05
N SER A 148 -7.74 -9.16 1.30
CA SER A 148 -9.11 -9.63 1.09
C SER A 148 -9.18 -11.15 1.07
N ASP A 149 -10.41 -11.68 1.05
CA ASP A 149 -10.66 -13.05 0.60
C ASP A 149 -10.13 -13.26 -0.84
#